data_AF-A0A542G4F9-F1
#
_entry.id   AF-A0A542G4F9-F1
#
_cell.length_a   1.000
_cell.length_b   1.000
_cell.length_c   1.000
_cell.angle_alpha   90.00
_cell.angle_beta   90.00
_cell.angle_gamma   90.00
#
_symmetry.space_group_name_H-M   'P 1'
#
loop_
_entity.id
_entity.type
_entity.pdbx_description
1 polymer ?
#
loop_
_entity_poly.entity_id
_entity_poly.type
_entity_poly.pdbx_seq_one_letter_code
_entity_poly.pdbx_strand_id
1 'polypeptide(L)'
;MPNGLIDDASLRTHPDGLALSLTIPWYRSLWLSSVSTLTLSVDGQEVPQGDLSLELGGVRYALADLLAQSETLWYLQEHPLLIAQRDTPVALGEQHSVQLIGELRLPYMQIAQGQDGGPGMYVPNFVNQELELTVTDRAASAPGLTTTVTSPPSGAEDDPFSLGLTLYSASAEFRAGWYDFDGLLNRVAELGIGPGIEIVASQVLPTYPHVSDDFTRSWQKAFDKYGFTASSFGANLDMGRRRDRDMTPTEEFEFTETLFRGAKRLGFPLVRIQSAKPDLLRRLLPLAEDLELKLAYEIHAPLGPNSPEIMKVRDVYAELDSPLLGFVADFSSTMHSMSPTLLRAVRRAGLDDEAVIKLQAVWATDATMRERQEEFIGYLRARDFDPARLGSFAHLAFNMHGHVDPGEWADIMPQIMHVHAKFYDIDDGGSEPSIDYPELVRVFVEGGYRGYWSSEWEGHAFAELGEVDPLLLVRKQHDLIRKSMRSLPTSA
;
A
#
# COMPACT_ATOMS: atom_id res chain seq x y z
N MET A 1 5.54 4.38 -15.46
CA MET A 1 4.70 3.73 -14.42
C MET A 1 5.17 4.26 -13.09
N PRO A 2 4.26 4.56 -12.15
CA PRO A 2 4.57 5.31 -10.93
C PRO A 2 5.51 4.58 -9.95
N ASN A 3 5.90 3.33 -10.25
CA ASN A 3 6.70 2.46 -9.40
C ASN A 3 7.85 1.83 -10.19
N GLY A 4 8.84 2.65 -10.56
CA GLY A 4 10.10 2.21 -11.15
C GLY A 4 11.09 1.64 -10.12
N LEU A 5 12.16 1.04 -10.62
CA LEU A 5 13.40 0.76 -9.88
C LEU A 5 14.37 1.95 -9.89
N ILE A 6 14.24 2.86 -10.86
CA ILE A 6 15.08 4.05 -11.02
C ILE A 6 14.24 5.31 -11.30
N ASP A 7 14.81 6.47 -10.97
CA ASP A 7 14.31 7.81 -11.24
C ASP A 7 15.38 8.71 -11.89
N ASP A 8 15.02 9.96 -12.19
CA ASP A 8 15.88 10.93 -12.87
C ASP A 8 17.21 11.24 -12.13
N ALA A 9 17.28 10.95 -10.83
CA ALA A 9 18.46 11.16 -9.98
C ALA A 9 19.17 9.84 -9.61
N SER A 10 18.81 8.71 -10.21
CA SER A 10 19.37 7.40 -9.87
C SER A 10 20.82 7.21 -10.31
N LEU A 11 21.30 7.85 -11.39
CA LEU A 11 22.64 7.60 -11.93
C LEU A 11 23.73 8.31 -11.09
N ARG A 12 24.62 7.52 -10.48
CA ARG A 12 25.69 7.95 -9.58
C ARG A 12 27.08 7.70 -10.16
N THR A 13 28.02 8.57 -9.80
CA THR A 13 29.45 8.24 -9.88
C THR A 13 29.79 7.11 -8.91
N HIS A 14 30.61 6.16 -9.31
CA HIS A 14 31.13 5.12 -8.43
C HIS A 14 32.59 4.79 -8.79
N PRO A 15 33.50 4.53 -7.83
CA PRO A 15 34.90 4.24 -8.13
C PRO A 15 35.14 3.08 -9.10
N ASP A 16 34.24 2.09 -9.09
CA ASP A 16 34.34 0.91 -9.96
C ASP A 16 33.72 1.12 -11.36
N GLY A 17 33.14 2.28 -11.65
CA GLY A 17 32.42 2.51 -12.91
C GLY A 17 31.26 3.50 -12.71
N LEU A 18 30.06 2.95 -12.60
CA LEU A 18 28.86 3.71 -12.24
C LEU A 18 28.02 2.94 -11.23
N ALA A 19 27.08 3.64 -10.59
CA ALA A 19 26.06 3.00 -9.79
C ALA A 19 24.68 3.57 -10.12
N LEU A 20 23.65 2.73 -10.03
CA LEU A 20 22.25 3.17 -10.01
C LEU A 20 21.74 3.09 -8.57
N SER A 21 21.31 4.22 -8.03
CA SER A 21 20.57 4.28 -6.77
C SER A 21 19.16 3.76 -7.04
N LEU A 22 18.88 2.55 -6.54
CA LEU A 22 17.62 1.87 -6.77
C LEU A 22 16.55 2.33 -5.78
N THR A 23 15.30 2.22 -6.17
CA THR A 23 14.13 2.34 -5.29
C THR A 23 13.26 1.09 -5.41
N ILE A 24 12.48 0.77 -4.37
CA ILE A 24 11.58 -0.38 -4.43
C ILE A 24 10.39 -0.06 -5.36
N PRO A 25 10.08 -0.87 -6.39
CA PRO A 25 8.94 -0.62 -7.27
C PRO A 25 7.61 -1.04 -6.63
N TRP A 26 7.45 -0.82 -5.33
CA TRP A 26 6.32 -1.24 -4.51
C TRP A 26 6.14 -0.31 -3.30
N TYR A 27 5.10 -0.52 -2.48
CA TYR A 27 4.77 0.33 -1.33
C TYR A 27 5.22 -0.24 0.03
N ARG A 28 5.86 -1.42 0.04
CA ARG A 28 6.36 -2.12 1.23
C ARG A 28 7.83 -2.42 1.06
N SER A 29 8.54 -2.50 2.18
CA SER A 29 9.88 -3.09 2.25
C SER A 29 9.84 -4.53 1.72
N LEU A 30 10.94 -4.97 1.12
CA LEU A 30 11.07 -6.31 0.56
C LEU A 30 12.32 -6.98 1.12
N TRP A 31 12.34 -8.31 1.14
CA TRP A 31 13.58 -9.06 1.43
C TRP A 31 14.46 -9.05 0.17
N LEU A 32 15.79 -9.07 0.30
CA LEU A 32 16.66 -9.16 -0.88
C LEU A 32 16.38 -10.44 -1.71
N SER A 33 15.91 -11.51 -1.08
CA SER A 33 15.40 -12.72 -1.75
C SER A 33 14.21 -12.48 -2.68
N SER A 34 13.52 -11.35 -2.58
CA SER A 34 12.48 -10.94 -3.51
C SER A 34 13.04 -10.52 -4.87
N VAL A 35 14.30 -10.13 -4.98
CA VAL A 35 14.91 -9.73 -6.25
C VAL A 35 15.27 -11.00 -7.03
N SER A 36 14.49 -11.32 -8.08
CA SER A 36 14.72 -12.49 -8.92
C SER A 36 15.84 -12.24 -9.93
N THR A 37 15.77 -11.13 -10.67
CA THR A 37 16.74 -10.76 -11.70
C THR A 37 16.87 -9.25 -11.81
N LEU A 38 18.07 -8.79 -12.20
CA LEU A 38 18.35 -7.41 -12.63
C LEU A 38 19.25 -7.49 -13.86
N THR A 39 18.86 -6.81 -14.93
CA THR A 39 19.63 -6.64 -16.17
C THR A 39 19.77 -5.16 -16.44
N LEU A 40 20.99 -4.71 -16.71
CA LEU A 40 21.32 -3.32 -16.96
C LEU A 40 21.94 -3.19 -18.35
N SER A 41 21.44 -2.24 -19.14
CA SER A 41 22.11 -1.76 -20.34
C SER A 41 22.41 -0.27 -20.22
N VAL A 42 23.59 0.14 -20.68
CA VAL A 42 24.03 1.53 -20.70
C VAL A 42 24.46 1.88 -22.12
N ASP A 43 23.90 2.93 -22.69
CA ASP A 43 24.12 3.38 -24.07
C ASP A 43 23.89 2.25 -25.10
N GLY A 44 22.86 1.43 -24.85
CA GLY A 44 22.50 0.28 -25.68
C GLY A 44 23.39 -0.96 -25.53
N GLN A 45 24.35 -0.95 -24.59
CA GLN A 45 25.21 -2.10 -24.31
C GLN A 45 24.84 -2.74 -22.98
N GLU A 46 24.50 -4.03 -23.01
CA GLU A 46 24.22 -4.81 -21.79
C GLU A 46 25.49 -4.98 -20.96
N VAL A 47 25.40 -4.70 -19.66
CA VAL A 47 26.46 -4.93 -18.68
C VAL A 47 26.44 -6.40 -18.28
N PRO A 48 27.56 -7.15 -18.40
CA PRO A 48 27.61 -8.55 -17.99
C PRO A 48 27.19 -8.75 -16.54
N GLN A 49 26.42 -9.79 -16.26
CA GLN A 49 25.93 -10.06 -14.89
C GLN A 49 27.05 -10.21 -13.85
N GLY A 50 28.23 -10.70 -14.26
CA GLY A 50 29.41 -10.81 -13.40
C GLY A 50 30.05 -9.47 -13.02
N ASP A 51 29.74 -8.41 -13.76
CA ASP A 51 30.21 -7.04 -13.53
C ASP A 51 29.16 -6.21 -12.76
N LEU A 52 28.03 -6.81 -12.41
CA LEU A 52 26.97 -6.22 -11.60
C LEU A 52 27.01 -6.71 -10.17
N SER A 53 26.79 -5.79 -9.24
CA SER A 53 26.66 -6.11 -7.82
C SER A 53 25.71 -5.12 -7.14
N LEU A 54 25.01 -5.60 -6.12
CA LEU A 54 24.14 -4.76 -5.30
C LEU A 54 24.85 -4.41 -4.00
N GLU A 55 24.85 -3.14 -3.59
CA GLU A 55 25.32 -2.72 -2.28
C GLU A 55 24.16 -2.19 -1.43
N LEU A 56 23.98 -2.78 -0.25
CA LEU A 56 22.98 -2.38 0.74
C LEU A 56 23.61 -2.39 2.13
N GLY A 57 23.45 -1.31 2.90
CA GLY A 57 24.00 -1.22 4.26
C GLY A 57 25.52 -1.39 4.34
N GLY A 58 26.25 -1.04 3.27
CA GLY A 58 27.71 -1.23 3.16
C GLY A 58 28.14 -2.68 2.88
N VAL A 59 27.21 -3.59 2.63
CA VAL A 59 27.48 -4.98 2.23
C VAL A 59 27.23 -5.12 0.74
N ARG A 60 28.22 -5.67 0.02
CA ARG A 60 28.16 -5.92 -1.42
C ARG A 60 27.77 -7.37 -1.70
N TYR A 61 26.78 -7.56 -2.56
CA TYR A 61 26.21 -8.84 -2.95
C TYR A 61 26.40 -9.06 -4.45
N ALA A 62 26.83 -10.26 -4.84
CA ALA A 62 26.67 -10.68 -6.23
C ALA A 62 25.18 -10.89 -6.52
N LEU A 63 24.72 -10.58 -7.73
CA LEU A 63 23.29 -10.71 -8.07
C LEU A 63 22.78 -12.15 -7.92
N ALA A 64 23.62 -13.15 -8.17
CA ALA A 64 23.28 -14.56 -8.02
C ALA A 64 22.99 -14.97 -6.56
N ASP A 65 23.52 -14.23 -5.58
CA ASP A 65 23.39 -14.54 -4.16
C ASP A 65 22.14 -13.90 -3.52
N LEU A 66 21.48 -12.96 -4.21
CA LEU A 66 20.32 -12.22 -3.68
C LEU A 66 19.17 -13.14 -3.29
N LEU A 67 18.91 -14.18 -4.10
CA LEU A 67 17.85 -15.16 -3.86
C LEU A 67 18.00 -15.88 -2.50
N ALA A 68 19.22 -15.99 -1.97
CA ALA A 68 19.49 -16.61 -0.67
C ALA A 68 19.32 -15.64 0.52
N GLN A 69 19.18 -14.34 0.29
CA GLN A 69 19.13 -13.31 1.32
C GLN A 69 17.71 -13.12 1.88
N SER A 70 17.12 -14.16 2.49
CA SER A 70 15.75 -14.09 3.06
C SER A 70 15.65 -13.41 4.43
N GLU A 71 16.77 -12.98 4.99
CA GLU A 71 16.85 -12.28 6.29
C GLU A 71 17.42 -10.86 6.15
N THR A 72 17.78 -10.44 4.94
CA THR A 72 18.23 -9.05 4.67
C THR A 72 17.05 -8.26 4.12
N LEU A 73 16.62 -7.26 4.87
CA LEU A 73 15.54 -6.36 4.46
C LEU A 73 16.11 -5.24 3.59
N TRP A 74 15.53 -5.04 2.41
CA TRP A 74 15.58 -3.78 1.70
C TRP A 74 14.44 -2.91 2.25
N TYR A 75 14.79 -2.02 3.18
CA TYR A 75 13.81 -1.10 3.76
C TYR A 75 13.30 -0.11 2.70
N LEU A 76 12.01 0.24 2.75
CA LEU A 76 11.36 1.04 1.72
C LEU A 76 12.04 2.39 1.43
N GLN A 77 12.65 3.04 2.43
CA GLN A 77 13.36 4.31 2.26
C GLN A 77 14.87 4.14 1.98
N GLU A 78 15.39 2.91 1.94
CA GLU A 78 16.77 2.67 1.56
C GLU A 78 16.89 2.57 0.04
N HIS A 79 17.95 3.19 -0.49
CA HIS A 79 18.23 3.24 -1.92
C HIS A 79 19.54 2.54 -2.26
N PRO A 80 19.56 1.18 -2.30
CA PRO A 80 20.76 0.41 -2.56
C PRO A 80 21.37 0.74 -3.92
N LEU A 81 22.68 0.54 -4.03
CA LEU A 81 23.41 0.84 -5.25
C LEU A 81 23.54 -0.43 -6.09
N LEU A 82 23.00 -0.42 -7.31
CA LEU A 82 23.38 -1.37 -8.35
C LEU A 82 24.65 -0.85 -9.03
N ILE A 83 25.79 -1.41 -8.66
CA ILE A 83 27.10 -1.03 -9.15
C ILE A 83 27.38 -1.81 -10.43
N ALA A 84 27.77 -1.11 -11.48
CA ALA A 84 28.24 -1.67 -12.74
C ALA A 84 29.72 -1.37 -12.93
N GLN A 85 30.53 -2.43 -12.99
CA GLN A 85 31.96 -2.30 -13.18
C GLN A 85 32.28 -1.86 -14.61
N ARG A 86 33.12 -0.83 -14.75
CA ARG A 86 33.59 -0.29 -16.04
C ARG A 86 35.05 0.12 -15.92
N ASP A 87 35.78 0.05 -17.03
CA ASP A 87 37.20 0.47 -17.06
C ASP A 87 37.38 1.96 -16.72
N THR A 88 36.40 2.79 -17.09
CA THR A 88 36.39 4.24 -16.84
C THR A 88 35.13 4.61 -16.07
N PRO A 89 35.27 5.18 -14.86
CA PRO A 89 34.14 5.72 -14.11
C PRO A 89 33.45 6.86 -14.86
N VAL A 90 32.13 6.95 -14.70
CA VAL A 90 31.35 8.08 -15.24
C VAL A 90 31.65 9.36 -14.46
N ALA A 91 31.63 10.50 -15.15
CA ALA A 91 31.84 11.82 -14.53
C ALA A 91 30.52 12.54 -14.25
N LEU A 92 30.51 13.42 -13.24
CA LEU A 92 29.35 14.24 -12.92
C LEU A 92 28.90 15.08 -14.13
N GLY A 93 27.61 15.08 -14.40
CA GLY A 93 27.00 15.80 -15.52
C GLY A 93 27.03 15.07 -16.85
N GLU A 94 27.69 13.91 -16.97
CA GLU A 94 27.56 13.06 -18.15
C GLU A 94 26.12 12.55 -18.29
N GLN A 95 25.70 12.29 -19.54
CA GLN A 95 24.38 11.77 -19.87
C GLN A 95 24.52 10.39 -20.48
N HIS A 96 23.68 9.48 -20.03
CA HIS A 96 23.64 8.10 -20.51
C HIS A 96 22.22 7.61 -20.70
N SER A 97 22.03 6.81 -21.74
CA SER A 97 20.80 6.05 -21.92
C SER A 97 20.88 4.82 -21.02
N VAL A 98 19.98 4.70 -20.05
CA VAL A 98 20.00 3.63 -19.04
C VAL A 98 18.72 2.81 -19.17
N GLN A 99 18.87 1.53 -19.49
CA GLN A 99 17.78 0.57 -19.43
C GLN A 99 17.99 -0.40 -18.25
N LEU A 100 17.04 -0.44 -17.33
CA LEU A 100 17.01 -1.38 -16.23
C LEU A 100 15.77 -2.27 -16.34
N ILE A 101 16.00 -3.57 -16.44
CA ILE A 101 14.97 -4.60 -16.37
C ILE A 101 15.13 -5.34 -15.04
N GLY A 102 14.07 -5.40 -14.26
CA GLY A 102 14.07 -6.12 -12.98
C GLY A 102 12.83 -6.96 -12.81
N GLU A 103 13.02 -8.17 -12.30
CA GLU A 103 11.94 -9.03 -11.85
C GLU A 103 12.03 -9.22 -10.35
N LEU A 104 10.98 -8.84 -9.64
CA LEU A 104 10.85 -9.04 -8.20
C LEU A 104 9.67 -9.98 -7.91
N ARG A 105 9.67 -10.58 -6.72
CA ARG A 105 8.59 -11.41 -6.20
C ARG A 105 8.00 -10.77 -4.94
N LEU A 106 6.68 -10.56 -4.91
CA LEU A 106 5.99 -10.01 -3.75
C LEU A 106 5.70 -11.13 -2.73
N PRO A 107 6.42 -11.19 -1.59
CA PRO A 107 6.45 -12.39 -0.74
C PRO A 107 5.15 -12.62 0.06
N TYR A 108 4.24 -11.65 0.07
CA TYR A 108 2.96 -11.74 0.76
C TYR A 108 1.77 -11.99 -0.17
N MET A 109 1.93 -11.87 -1.49
CA MET A 109 0.86 -12.06 -2.48
C MET A 109 0.93 -13.46 -3.09
N GLN A 110 0.54 -14.47 -2.31
CA GLN A 110 0.49 -15.86 -2.76
C GLN A 110 -0.71 -16.08 -3.69
N ILE A 111 -0.46 -16.55 -4.91
CA ILE A 111 -1.49 -16.87 -5.92
C ILE A 111 -1.77 -18.38 -6.03
N ALA A 112 -0.82 -19.21 -5.60
CA ALA A 112 -1.03 -20.65 -5.44
C ALA A 112 -0.17 -21.18 -4.28
N GLN A 113 -0.69 -22.15 -3.53
CA GLN A 113 0.06 -22.80 -2.46
C GLN A 113 1.18 -23.67 -3.03
N GLY A 114 2.27 -23.80 -2.27
CA GLY A 114 3.35 -24.72 -2.60
C GLY A 114 2.91 -26.18 -2.55
N GLN A 115 3.50 -27.01 -3.41
CA GLN A 115 3.32 -28.46 -3.38
C GLN A 115 4.39 -29.11 -2.49
N ASP A 116 4.00 -30.12 -1.72
CA ASP A 116 4.91 -30.94 -0.89
C ASP A 116 5.85 -30.15 0.03
N GLY A 117 5.38 -29.01 0.55
CA GLY A 117 6.16 -28.12 1.42
C GLY A 117 7.16 -27.22 0.69
N GLY A 118 7.14 -27.22 -0.65
CA GLY A 118 7.87 -26.27 -1.49
C GLY A 118 7.29 -24.85 -1.45
N PRO A 119 7.87 -23.91 -2.22
CA PRO A 119 7.39 -22.54 -2.23
C PRO A 119 6.09 -22.44 -3.01
N GLY A 120 5.20 -21.56 -2.56
CA GLY A 120 4.04 -21.14 -3.33
C GLY A 120 4.42 -20.36 -4.59
N MET A 121 3.41 -20.13 -5.41
CA MET A 121 3.48 -19.16 -6.50
C MET A 121 3.07 -17.80 -5.95
N TYR A 122 3.85 -16.77 -6.27
CA TYR A 122 3.64 -15.41 -5.81
C TYR A 122 3.56 -14.46 -6.98
N VAL A 123 2.88 -13.32 -6.81
CA VAL A 123 2.79 -12.29 -7.83
C VAL A 123 4.20 -11.78 -8.19
N PRO A 124 4.61 -11.86 -9.46
CA PRO A 124 5.82 -11.19 -9.93
C PRO A 124 5.55 -9.69 -10.08
N ASN A 125 6.56 -8.88 -9.81
CA ASN A 125 6.59 -7.47 -10.12
C ASN A 125 7.70 -7.25 -11.16
N PHE A 126 7.29 -7.03 -12.40
CA PHE A 126 8.19 -6.83 -13.52
C PHE A 126 8.31 -5.34 -13.84
N VAL A 127 9.55 -4.86 -13.90
CA VAL A 127 9.89 -3.48 -14.23
C VAL A 127 10.79 -3.50 -15.45
N ASN A 128 10.44 -2.71 -16.46
CA ASN A 128 11.31 -2.38 -17.58
C ASN A 128 11.29 -0.86 -17.74
N GLN A 129 12.40 -0.22 -17.42
CA GLN A 129 12.55 1.23 -17.52
C GLN A 129 13.73 1.56 -18.41
N GLU A 130 13.52 2.52 -19.30
CA GLU A 130 14.55 3.13 -20.12
C GLU A 130 14.46 4.64 -19.93
N LEU A 131 15.52 5.25 -19.41
CA LEU A 131 15.59 6.66 -19.07
C LEU A 131 16.90 7.26 -19.58
N GLU A 132 16.84 8.51 -20.03
CA GLU A 132 18.04 9.33 -20.25
C GLU A 132 18.43 9.98 -18.93
N LEU A 133 19.52 9.52 -18.32
CA LEU A 133 19.93 9.95 -16.98
C LEU A 133 21.18 10.81 -17.02
N THR A 134 21.21 11.84 -16.18
CA THR A 134 22.40 12.65 -15.93
C THR A 134 23.08 12.18 -14.65
N VAL A 135 24.39 11.94 -14.71
CA VAL A 135 25.18 11.52 -13.55
C VAL A 135 25.17 12.60 -12.47
N THR A 136 24.77 12.23 -11.25
CA THR A 136 24.62 13.16 -10.12
C THR A 136 25.04 12.54 -8.78
N ASP A 137 25.48 13.36 -7.84
CA ASP A 137 25.87 13.01 -6.47
C ASP A 137 24.78 13.28 -5.42
N ARG A 138 23.61 13.79 -5.83
CA ARG A 138 22.50 14.14 -4.94
C ARG A 138 21.20 13.40 -5.25
N ALA A 139 20.44 13.06 -4.21
CA ALA A 139 19.07 12.56 -4.36
C ALA A 139 18.17 13.61 -5.06
N ALA A 140 17.08 13.13 -5.65
CA ALA A 140 16.01 14.00 -6.12
C ALA A 140 15.49 14.84 -4.94
N SER A 141 15.30 16.14 -5.16
CA SER A 141 14.71 17.00 -4.14
C SER A 141 13.20 16.80 -4.12
N ALA A 142 12.60 16.77 -2.92
CA ALA A 142 11.15 16.86 -2.79
C ALA A 142 10.65 18.15 -3.47
N PRO A 143 9.52 18.12 -4.18
CA PRO A 143 8.93 19.32 -4.75
C PRO A 143 8.51 20.28 -3.64
N GLY A 144 8.37 21.56 -3.98
CA GLY A 144 7.75 22.53 -3.07
C GLY A 144 6.29 22.16 -2.83
N LEU A 145 5.97 21.77 -1.60
CA LEU A 145 4.62 21.37 -1.22
C LEU A 145 3.78 22.59 -0.87
N THR A 146 2.51 22.59 -1.26
CA THR A 146 1.58 23.67 -0.90
C THR A 146 1.17 23.52 0.56
N THR A 147 1.52 24.49 1.40
CA THR A 147 1.12 24.52 2.82
C THR A 147 -0.17 25.31 3.05
N THR A 148 -0.64 26.05 2.05
CA THR A 148 -1.82 26.90 2.13
C THR A 148 -3.10 26.07 2.10
N VAL A 149 -3.58 25.69 3.29
CA VAL A 149 -4.90 25.07 3.48
C VAL A 149 -5.64 25.85 4.56
N THR A 150 -6.95 26.00 4.40
CA THR A 150 -7.79 26.53 5.47
C THR A 150 -7.63 25.69 6.73
N SER A 151 -7.52 26.38 7.88
CA SER A 151 -7.40 25.72 9.18
C SER A 151 -8.47 24.64 9.33
N PRO A 152 -8.13 23.48 9.93
CA PRO A 152 -9.12 22.45 10.22
C PRO A 152 -10.32 23.05 10.94
N PRO A 153 -11.55 22.69 10.55
CA PRO A 153 -12.66 22.85 11.47
C PRO A 153 -12.25 22.18 12.78
N SER A 154 -12.48 22.82 13.92
CA SER A 154 -12.28 22.14 15.20
C SER A 154 -13.06 20.82 15.17
N GLY A 155 -12.41 19.73 15.59
CA GLY A 155 -13.16 18.52 15.95
C GLY A 155 -14.21 18.93 16.97
N ALA A 156 -15.47 18.62 16.70
CA ALA A 156 -16.50 18.83 17.71
C ALA A 156 -16.40 17.65 18.68
N GLU A 157 -16.52 17.87 19.98
CA GLU A 157 -16.63 16.78 20.96
C GLU A 157 -17.82 15.84 20.63
N ASP A 158 -18.75 16.30 19.79
CA ASP A 158 -19.95 15.60 19.35
C ASP A 158 -19.80 14.84 18.01
N ASP A 159 -18.62 14.81 17.37
CA ASP A 159 -18.44 14.01 16.15
C ASP A 159 -18.66 12.51 16.50
N PRO A 160 -19.53 11.77 15.78
CA PRO A 160 -19.97 10.43 16.18
C PRO A 160 -18.86 9.38 16.15
N PHE A 161 -17.78 9.60 15.41
CA PHE A 161 -16.61 8.74 15.38
C PHE A 161 -15.34 9.58 15.13
N SER A 162 -14.18 8.99 15.39
CA SER A 162 -12.90 9.68 15.22
C SER A 162 -12.37 9.55 13.80
N LEU A 163 -11.64 10.56 13.33
CA LEU A 163 -10.93 10.53 12.05
C LEU A 163 -9.44 10.19 12.25
N GLY A 164 -8.87 9.56 11.24
CA GLY A 164 -7.45 9.24 11.17
C GLY A 164 -6.94 9.21 9.74
N LEU A 165 -5.67 8.85 9.58
CA LEU A 165 -5.13 8.39 8.32
C LEU A 165 -4.32 7.12 8.50
N THR A 166 -4.24 6.32 7.46
CA THR A 166 -3.11 5.40 7.28
C THR A 166 -1.98 6.11 6.54
N LEU A 167 -0.75 5.98 7.05
CA LEU A 167 0.45 6.51 6.38
C LEU A 167 0.69 5.90 5.00
N TYR A 168 0.02 4.79 4.68
CA TYR A 168 -0.06 4.22 3.34
C TYR A 168 -0.53 5.23 2.28
N SER A 169 -1.33 6.23 2.66
CA SER A 169 -1.76 7.30 1.75
C SER A 169 -0.58 8.07 1.14
N ALA A 170 0.58 8.12 1.78
CA ALA A 170 1.78 8.82 1.31
C ALA A 170 2.91 7.82 0.91
N SER A 171 2.54 6.61 0.48
CA SER A 171 3.49 5.54 0.16
C SER A 171 4.55 5.95 -0.85
N ALA A 172 4.14 6.65 -1.91
CA ALA A 172 5.02 7.02 -3.01
C ALA A 172 6.04 8.09 -2.56
N GLU A 173 5.58 9.08 -1.80
CA GLU A 173 6.39 10.19 -1.28
C GLU A 173 7.35 9.70 -0.19
N PHE A 174 6.88 8.82 0.69
CA PHE A 174 7.70 8.22 1.74
C PHE A 174 8.81 7.36 1.13
N ARG A 175 8.47 6.51 0.15
CA ARG A 175 9.45 5.72 -0.59
C ARG A 175 10.46 6.62 -1.33
N ALA A 176 10.00 7.70 -1.96
CA ALA A 176 10.87 8.63 -2.69
C ALA A 176 11.79 9.47 -1.77
N GLY A 177 11.71 9.29 -0.45
CA GLY A 177 12.50 10.04 0.52
C GLY A 177 12.08 11.51 0.64
N TRP A 178 10.88 11.88 0.16
CA TRP A 178 10.38 13.26 0.31
C TRP A 178 10.05 13.59 1.75
N TYR A 179 9.72 12.56 2.53
CA TYR A 179 9.59 12.62 3.97
C TYR A 179 10.35 11.46 4.59
N ASP A 180 11.13 11.72 5.63
CA ASP A 180 11.41 10.70 6.63
C ASP A 180 10.17 10.52 7.53
N PHE A 181 10.23 9.55 8.45
CA PHE A 181 9.10 9.25 9.33
C PHE A 181 8.64 10.46 10.16
N ASP A 182 9.58 11.18 10.76
CA ASP A 182 9.29 12.39 11.56
C ASP A 182 8.72 13.51 10.68
N GLY A 183 9.28 13.73 9.49
CA GLY A 183 8.82 14.72 8.50
C GLY A 183 7.39 14.44 8.01
N LEU A 184 7.05 13.17 7.78
CA LEU A 184 5.70 12.76 7.38
C LEU A 184 4.69 13.09 8.48
N LEU A 185 4.99 12.74 9.74
CA LEU A 185 4.12 13.06 10.87
C LEU A 185 4.03 14.57 11.14
N ASN A 186 5.11 15.33 10.94
CA ASN A 186 5.07 16.79 11.00
C ASN A 186 4.08 17.36 9.97
N ARG A 187 4.09 16.83 8.74
CA ARG A 187 3.18 17.25 7.66
C ARG A 187 1.73 16.88 7.95
N VAL A 188 1.48 15.69 8.49
CA VAL A 188 0.15 15.28 8.98
C VAL A 188 -0.39 16.27 10.01
N ALA A 189 0.44 16.65 10.99
CA ALA A 189 0.07 17.61 12.03
C ALA A 189 -0.16 19.03 11.46
N GLU A 190 0.70 19.49 10.54
CA GLU A 190 0.57 20.79 9.87
C GLU A 190 -0.78 20.94 9.16
N LEU A 191 -1.24 19.86 8.52
CA LEU A 191 -2.51 19.82 7.82
C LEU A 191 -3.72 19.57 8.73
N GLY A 192 -3.50 19.30 10.03
CA GLY A 192 -4.56 19.02 10.99
C GLY A 192 -5.33 17.74 10.69
N ILE A 193 -4.63 16.71 10.18
CA ILE A 193 -5.20 15.40 9.89
C ILE A 193 -5.10 14.55 11.17
N GLY A 194 -6.18 13.86 11.53
CA GLY A 194 -6.21 12.93 12.66
C GLY A 194 -7.31 13.22 13.68
N PRO A 195 -7.14 12.75 14.94
CA PRO A 195 -5.88 12.38 15.58
C PRO A 195 -5.38 10.94 15.34
N GLY A 196 -6.19 10.07 14.70
CA GLY A 196 -5.84 8.68 14.47
C GLY A 196 -4.68 8.50 13.48
N ILE A 197 -3.65 7.74 13.88
CA ILE A 197 -2.55 7.33 13.00
C ILE A 197 -2.52 5.81 12.90
N GLU A 198 -2.61 5.34 11.67
CA GLU A 198 -2.45 3.95 11.28
C GLU A 198 -1.18 3.77 10.46
N ILE A 199 -0.53 2.61 10.64
CA ILE A 199 0.68 2.26 9.92
C ILE A 199 0.55 0.89 9.26
N VAL A 200 1.19 0.73 8.10
CA VAL A 200 1.53 -0.58 7.55
C VAL A 200 2.93 -0.92 8.03
N ALA A 201 3.08 -1.96 8.87
CA ALA A 201 4.35 -2.25 9.53
C ALA A 201 5.51 -2.48 8.52
N SER A 202 5.23 -3.21 7.45
CA SER A 202 6.18 -3.49 6.36
C SER A 202 6.58 -2.25 5.55
N GLN A 203 5.81 -1.16 5.65
CA GLN A 203 6.12 0.10 4.98
C GLN A 203 7.03 0.97 5.84
N VAL A 204 6.70 1.15 7.13
CA VAL A 204 7.32 2.20 7.95
C VAL A 204 8.44 1.70 8.86
N LEU A 205 8.49 0.40 9.22
CA LEU A 205 9.47 -0.10 10.17
C LEU A 205 10.83 -0.38 9.49
N PRO A 206 11.92 0.30 9.88
CA PRO A 206 13.25 0.06 9.31
C PRO A 206 13.79 -1.34 9.62
N THR A 207 13.32 -1.95 10.72
CA THR A 207 13.76 -3.27 11.20
C THR A 207 12.67 -4.34 11.05
N TYR A 208 11.73 -4.15 10.12
CA TYR A 208 10.59 -5.05 9.92
C TYR A 208 11.01 -6.54 9.90
N PRO A 209 10.29 -7.43 10.64
CA PRO A 209 9.06 -7.21 11.38
C PRO A 209 9.23 -6.66 12.81
N HIS A 210 10.46 -6.39 13.25
CA HIS A 210 10.74 -5.93 14.61
C HIS A 210 10.52 -4.42 14.75
N VAL A 211 9.98 -4.01 15.89
CA VAL A 211 9.93 -2.60 16.33
C VAL A 211 11.16 -2.32 17.19
N SER A 212 12.08 -1.50 16.70
CA SER A 212 13.30 -1.12 17.42
C SER A 212 13.03 -0.12 18.55
N ASP A 213 13.97 -0.04 19.51
CA ASP A 213 13.93 0.98 20.56
C ASP A 213 13.97 2.39 19.98
N ASP A 214 14.73 2.60 18.90
CA ASP A 214 14.88 3.89 18.22
C ASP A 214 13.57 4.33 17.57
N PHE A 215 12.93 3.43 16.83
CA PHE A 215 11.62 3.70 16.23
C PHE A 215 10.56 3.99 17.29
N THR A 216 10.58 3.24 18.40
CA THR A 216 9.66 3.47 19.54
C THR A 216 9.81 4.88 20.11
N ARG A 217 11.05 5.37 20.27
CA ARG A 217 11.30 6.72 20.79
C ARG A 217 10.83 7.80 19.83
N SER A 218 11.07 7.65 18.53
CA SER A 218 10.58 8.60 17.51
C SER A 218 9.04 8.62 17.46
N TRP A 219 8.41 7.44 17.49
CA TRP A 219 6.96 7.29 17.57
C TRP A 219 6.38 8.02 18.79
N GLN A 220 6.86 7.71 20.00
CA GLN A 220 6.38 8.33 21.23
C GLN A 220 6.58 9.85 21.23
N LYS A 221 7.75 10.32 20.79
CA LYS A 221 8.05 11.75 20.69
C LYS A 221 7.08 12.48 19.77
N ALA A 222 6.75 11.91 18.61
CA ALA A 222 5.80 12.51 17.68
C ALA A 222 4.38 12.55 18.26
N PHE A 223 3.97 11.48 18.94
CA PHE A 223 2.66 11.36 19.56
C PHE A 223 2.48 12.33 20.72
N ASP A 224 3.48 12.43 21.60
CA ASP A 224 3.50 13.40 22.71
C ASP A 224 3.49 14.85 22.19
N LYS A 225 4.22 15.12 21.11
CA LYS A 225 4.32 16.46 20.51
C LYS A 225 3.01 16.90 19.86
N TYR A 226 2.31 16.00 19.18
CA TYR A 226 1.17 16.35 18.32
C TYR A 226 -0.20 15.91 18.85
N GLY A 227 -0.25 15.10 19.92
CA GLY A 227 -1.48 14.57 20.46
C GLY A 227 -2.12 13.49 19.56
N PHE A 228 -1.30 12.74 18.83
CA PHE A 228 -1.79 11.64 18.00
C PHE A 228 -2.24 10.43 18.85
N THR A 229 -3.08 9.60 18.24
CA THR A 229 -3.59 8.37 18.83
C THR A 229 -3.39 7.20 17.88
N ALA A 230 -2.92 6.06 18.41
CA ALA A 230 -2.62 4.88 17.61
C ALA A 230 -3.94 4.17 17.27
N SER A 231 -4.36 4.19 16.01
CA SER A 231 -5.69 3.66 15.62
C SER A 231 -5.62 2.18 15.22
N SER A 232 -4.79 1.84 14.23
CA SER A 232 -4.66 0.49 13.68
C SER A 232 -3.21 0.17 13.32
N PHE A 233 -2.75 -1.03 13.68
CA PHE A 233 -1.46 -1.56 13.28
C PHE A 233 -1.64 -2.59 12.17
N GLY A 234 -1.10 -2.29 11.00
CA GLY A 234 -1.18 -3.16 9.84
C GLY A 234 -0.14 -4.29 9.88
N ALA A 235 -0.56 -5.49 10.28
CA ALA A 235 0.29 -6.69 10.27
C ALA A 235 0.25 -7.41 8.92
N ASN A 236 1.41 -7.68 8.32
CA ASN A 236 1.52 -8.44 7.08
C ASN A 236 2.21 -9.78 7.32
N LEU A 237 2.14 -10.67 6.34
CA LEU A 237 2.70 -12.01 6.44
C LEU A 237 3.45 -12.34 5.15
N ASP A 238 4.77 -12.33 5.22
CA ASP A 238 5.64 -12.57 4.07
C ASP A 238 5.93 -14.07 3.93
N MET A 239 4.86 -14.85 3.71
CA MET A 239 4.91 -16.32 3.57
C MET A 239 6.03 -16.79 2.64
N GLY A 240 6.23 -16.05 1.55
CA GLY A 240 7.21 -16.31 0.50
C GLY A 240 8.49 -15.50 0.66
N ARG A 241 8.96 -15.19 1.86
CA ARG A 241 10.30 -14.57 2.01
C ARG A 241 11.42 -15.53 1.63
N ARG A 242 11.23 -16.83 1.83
CA ARG A 242 12.17 -17.89 1.46
C ARG A 242 11.93 -18.36 0.02
N ARG A 243 13.00 -18.65 -0.73
CA ARG A 243 12.89 -19.15 -2.11
C ARG A 243 12.67 -20.66 -2.20
N ASP A 244 13.06 -21.39 -1.17
CA ASP A 244 13.04 -22.85 -1.14
C ASP A 244 11.74 -23.43 -0.58
N ARG A 245 10.98 -22.67 0.21
CA ARG A 245 9.70 -23.07 0.81
C ARG A 245 8.90 -21.90 1.33
N ASP A 246 7.62 -22.13 1.59
CA ASP A 246 6.79 -21.23 2.39
C ASP A 246 7.11 -21.36 3.89
N MET A 247 6.67 -20.37 4.67
CA MET A 247 6.65 -20.49 6.14
C MET A 247 5.81 -21.71 6.58
N THR A 248 6.32 -22.44 7.56
CA THR A 248 5.55 -23.43 8.31
C THR A 248 4.50 -22.75 9.18
N PRO A 249 3.46 -23.47 9.66
CA PRO A 249 2.51 -22.90 10.61
C PRO A 249 3.16 -22.34 11.88
N THR A 250 4.29 -22.90 12.33
CA THR A 250 5.04 -22.36 13.48
C THR A 250 5.67 -21.02 13.14
N GLU A 251 6.35 -20.91 12.00
CA GLU A 251 6.96 -19.65 11.54
C GLU A 251 5.91 -18.57 11.25
N GLU A 252 4.75 -18.93 10.66
CA GLU A 252 3.62 -18.01 10.45
C GLU A 252 3.14 -17.41 11.78
N PHE A 253 3.06 -18.23 12.83
CA PHE A 253 2.71 -17.77 14.18
C PHE A 253 3.80 -16.89 14.80
N GLU A 254 5.07 -17.31 14.78
CA GLU A 254 6.20 -16.57 15.38
C GLU A 254 6.39 -15.19 14.71
N PHE A 255 6.22 -15.13 13.39
CA PHE A 255 6.26 -13.88 12.63
C PHE A 255 5.11 -12.95 13.04
N THR A 256 3.90 -13.49 13.15
CA THR A 256 2.72 -12.71 13.57
C THR A 256 2.82 -12.27 15.04
N GLU A 257 3.34 -13.12 15.92
CA GLU A 257 3.60 -12.79 17.32
C GLU A 257 4.57 -11.61 17.44
N THR A 258 5.63 -11.59 16.65
CA THR A 258 6.58 -10.47 16.61
C THR A 258 5.88 -9.15 16.29
N LEU A 259 4.98 -9.16 15.30
CA LEU A 259 4.19 -7.98 14.93
C LEU A 259 3.20 -7.57 16.03
N PHE A 260 2.54 -8.51 16.71
CA PHE A 260 1.60 -8.20 17.79
C PHE A 260 2.30 -7.56 18.99
N ARG A 261 3.47 -8.09 19.36
CA ARG A 261 4.32 -7.49 20.41
C ARG A 261 4.79 -6.10 20.00
N GLY A 262 5.12 -5.90 18.73
CA GLY A 262 5.41 -4.58 18.15
C GLY A 262 4.23 -3.60 18.25
N ALA A 263 3.02 -4.05 17.91
CA ALA A 263 1.80 -3.26 18.02
C ALA A 263 1.53 -2.81 19.46
N LYS A 264 1.59 -3.74 20.43
CA LYS A 264 1.44 -3.43 21.87
C LYS A 264 2.51 -2.44 22.34
N ARG A 265 3.76 -2.62 21.91
CA ARG A 265 4.88 -1.74 22.25
C ARG A 265 4.67 -0.30 21.77
N LEU A 266 4.05 -0.11 20.61
CA LEU A 266 3.71 1.21 20.07
C LEU A 266 2.37 1.76 20.59
N GLY A 267 1.65 0.99 21.42
CA GLY A 267 0.39 1.40 22.04
C GLY A 267 -0.84 1.24 21.16
N PHE A 268 -0.78 0.43 20.10
CA PHE A 268 -1.95 0.17 19.27
C PHE A 268 -2.97 -0.73 20.01
N PRO A 269 -4.27 -0.42 19.94
CA PRO A 269 -5.33 -1.26 20.51
C PRO A 269 -5.81 -2.35 19.53
N LEU A 270 -5.47 -2.21 18.25
CA LEU A 270 -5.99 -3.02 17.16
C LEU A 270 -4.89 -3.38 16.17
N VAL A 271 -4.91 -4.63 15.75
CA VAL A 271 -4.09 -5.14 14.65
C VAL A 271 -5.02 -5.53 13.50
N ARG A 272 -4.81 -4.91 12.34
CA ARG A 272 -5.43 -5.34 11.10
C ARG A 272 -4.68 -6.59 10.62
N ILE A 273 -5.33 -7.73 10.59
CA ILE A 273 -4.74 -9.02 10.20
C ILE A 273 -4.99 -9.32 8.73
N GLN A 274 -4.01 -9.97 8.07
CA GLN A 274 -4.09 -10.34 6.65
C GLN A 274 -4.72 -11.74 6.43
N SER A 275 -4.78 -12.58 7.46
CA SER A 275 -5.16 -13.99 7.38
C SER A 275 -6.15 -14.34 8.48
N ALA A 276 -7.31 -14.86 8.09
CA ALA A 276 -8.34 -15.36 9.01
C ALA A 276 -8.44 -16.90 9.01
N LYS A 277 -7.31 -17.59 8.79
CA LYS A 277 -7.28 -19.07 8.84
C LYS A 277 -7.66 -19.56 10.25
N PRO A 278 -8.59 -20.52 10.39
CA PRO A 278 -9.07 -20.98 11.70
C PRO A 278 -7.96 -21.42 12.65
N ASP A 279 -7.01 -22.24 12.17
CA ASP A 279 -5.94 -22.78 13.02
C ASP A 279 -4.95 -21.70 13.48
N LEU A 280 -4.71 -20.68 12.64
CA LEU A 280 -3.88 -19.55 13.02
C LEU A 280 -4.60 -18.70 14.07
N LEU A 281 -5.87 -18.38 13.85
CA LEU A 281 -6.68 -17.59 14.80
C LEU A 281 -6.77 -18.28 16.17
N ARG A 282 -7.03 -19.59 16.22
CA ARG A 282 -7.05 -20.36 17.48
C ARG A 282 -5.75 -20.22 18.28
N ARG A 283 -4.61 -20.13 17.59
CA ARG A 283 -3.29 -19.95 18.23
C ARG A 283 -3.02 -18.51 18.63
N LEU A 284 -3.48 -17.54 17.83
CA LEU A 284 -3.25 -16.11 18.07
C LEU A 284 -4.17 -15.52 19.14
N LEU A 285 -5.38 -16.06 19.34
CA LEU A 285 -6.35 -15.52 20.30
C LEU A 285 -5.82 -15.42 21.73
N PRO A 286 -5.20 -16.47 22.33
CA PRO A 286 -4.62 -16.34 23.67
C PRO A 286 -3.53 -15.26 23.77
N LEU A 287 -2.74 -15.08 22.71
CA LEU A 287 -1.75 -14.02 22.64
C LEU A 287 -2.40 -12.63 22.53
N ALA A 288 -3.46 -12.51 21.72
CA ALA A 288 -4.22 -11.27 21.58
C ALA A 288 -4.90 -10.86 22.89
N GLU A 289 -5.41 -11.83 23.67
CA GLU A 289 -5.94 -11.59 25.02
C GLU A 289 -4.87 -11.07 25.98
N ASP A 290 -3.70 -11.73 26.05
CA ASP A 290 -2.57 -11.31 26.90
C ASP A 290 -2.05 -9.91 26.54
N LEU A 291 -2.04 -9.57 25.25
CA LEU A 291 -1.60 -8.26 24.76
C LEU A 291 -2.72 -7.22 24.73
N GLU A 292 -3.97 -7.60 25.03
CA GLU A 292 -5.17 -6.75 24.93
C GLU A 292 -5.36 -6.15 23.52
N LEU A 293 -5.15 -6.96 22.48
CA LEU A 293 -5.24 -6.56 21.08
C LEU A 293 -6.53 -7.07 20.45
N LYS A 294 -7.24 -6.18 19.76
CA LYS A 294 -8.31 -6.56 18.82
C LYS A 294 -7.71 -6.97 17.48
N LEU A 295 -8.22 -8.04 16.88
CA LEU A 295 -7.79 -8.56 15.60
C LEU A 295 -8.91 -8.31 14.58
N ALA A 296 -8.63 -7.45 13.60
CA ALA A 296 -9.61 -7.08 12.60
C ALA A 296 -9.19 -7.57 11.21
N TYR A 297 -9.98 -8.43 10.59
CA TYR A 297 -9.75 -8.87 9.21
C TYR A 297 -10.31 -7.84 8.23
N GLU A 298 -9.52 -7.40 7.25
CA GLU A 298 -9.96 -6.43 6.26
C GLU A 298 -10.83 -7.09 5.19
N ILE A 299 -12.05 -6.58 5.02
CA ILE A 299 -12.93 -6.96 3.90
C ILE A 299 -12.59 -6.07 2.72
N HIS A 300 -11.57 -6.46 1.97
CA HIS A 300 -11.05 -5.69 0.84
C HIS A 300 -11.93 -5.81 -0.42
N ALA A 301 -11.97 -4.76 -1.25
CA ALA A 301 -12.59 -4.82 -2.57
C ALA A 301 -12.09 -6.02 -3.42
N PRO A 302 -12.93 -6.56 -4.32
CA PRO A 302 -14.31 -6.16 -4.61
C PRO A 302 -15.34 -6.79 -3.67
N LEU A 303 -14.91 -7.42 -2.56
CA LEU A 303 -15.79 -8.14 -1.65
C LEU A 303 -16.52 -7.18 -0.70
N GLY A 304 -17.73 -7.56 -0.34
CA GLY A 304 -18.55 -6.93 0.70
C GLY A 304 -18.76 -7.87 1.89
N PRO A 305 -19.43 -7.40 2.95
CA PRO A 305 -19.65 -8.17 4.18
C PRO A 305 -20.50 -9.44 3.98
N ASN A 306 -21.27 -9.50 2.89
CA ASN A 306 -22.11 -10.65 2.52
C ASN A 306 -21.53 -11.50 1.37
N SER A 307 -20.31 -11.22 0.91
CA SER A 307 -19.66 -12.08 -0.08
C SER A 307 -19.41 -13.48 0.50
N PRO A 308 -19.54 -14.57 -0.29
CA PRO A 308 -19.40 -15.95 0.20
C PRO A 308 -18.07 -16.23 0.92
N GLU A 309 -17.00 -15.57 0.51
CA GLU A 309 -15.67 -15.63 1.13
C GLU A 309 -15.69 -15.04 2.56
N ILE A 310 -16.37 -13.91 2.74
CA ILE A 310 -16.49 -13.24 4.04
C ILE A 310 -17.47 -13.97 4.95
N MET A 311 -18.54 -14.56 4.40
CA MET A 311 -19.44 -15.44 5.16
C MET A 311 -18.69 -16.61 5.80
N LYS A 312 -17.74 -17.23 5.08
CA LYS A 312 -16.88 -18.29 5.67
C LYS A 312 -16.03 -17.79 6.82
N VAL A 313 -15.52 -16.56 6.75
CA VAL A 313 -14.77 -15.95 7.88
C VAL A 313 -15.71 -15.69 9.06
N ARG A 314 -16.94 -15.25 8.81
CA ARG A 314 -17.98 -15.06 9.84
C ARG A 314 -18.35 -16.37 10.53
N ASP A 315 -18.43 -17.48 9.78
CA ASP A 315 -18.65 -18.81 10.37
C ASP A 315 -17.52 -19.19 11.34
N VAL A 316 -16.27 -18.91 10.96
CA VAL A 316 -15.09 -19.12 11.83
C VAL A 316 -15.16 -18.23 13.07
N TYR A 317 -15.55 -16.96 12.93
CA TYR A 317 -15.68 -16.06 14.07
C TYR A 317 -16.80 -16.50 15.01
N ALA A 318 -17.92 -16.99 14.48
CA ALA A 318 -19.01 -17.56 15.27
C ALA A 318 -18.58 -18.84 16.00
N GLU A 319 -17.73 -19.67 15.39
CA GLU A 319 -17.14 -20.86 16.03
C GLU A 319 -16.20 -20.49 17.19
N LEU A 320 -15.35 -19.47 16.97
CA LEU A 320 -14.35 -19.03 17.95
C LEU A 320 -14.95 -18.18 19.08
N ASP A 321 -16.09 -17.53 18.84
CA ASP A 321 -16.88 -16.74 19.80
C ASP A 321 -16.02 -15.82 20.69
N SER A 322 -15.16 -15.03 20.05
CA SER A 322 -14.24 -14.13 20.75
C SER A 322 -14.61 -12.66 20.50
N PRO A 323 -14.69 -11.81 21.55
CA PRO A 323 -14.94 -10.38 21.39
C PRO A 323 -13.74 -9.62 20.80
N LEU A 324 -12.60 -10.29 20.63
CA LEU A 324 -11.39 -9.72 20.02
C LEU A 324 -11.37 -9.84 18.50
N LEU A 325 -12.29 -10.61 17.90
CA LEU A 325 -12.37 -10.78 16.46
C LEU A 325 -13.39 -9.84 15.84
N GLY A 326 -13.00 -9.16 14.77
CA GLY A 326 -13.89 -8.30 14.02
C GLY A 326 -13.35 -7.99 12.64
N PHE A 327 -13.91 -6.97 12.01
CA PHE A 327 -13.59 -6.59 10.64
C PHE A 327 -13.09 -5.15 10.55
N VAL A 328 -12.26 -4.91 9.54
CA VAL A 328 -12.01 -3.59 8.99
C VAL A 328 -12.87 -3.42 7.75
N ALA A 329 -13.73 -2.41 7.75
CA ALA A 329 -14.53 -2.07 6.58
C ALA A 329 -13.71 -1.24 5.60
N ASP A 330 -13.73 -1.62 4.33
CA ASP A 330 -13.03 -0.94 3.23
C ASP A 330 -14.04 -0.37 2.24
N PHE A 331 -14.07 0.96 2.13
CA PHE A 331 -15.05 1.67 1.29
C PHE A 331 -14.79 1.60 -0.21
N SER A 332 -13.64 1.08 -0.65
CA SER A 332 -13.43 0.74 -2.06
C SER A 332 -14.32 -0.42 -2.52
N SER A 333 -14.97 -1.14 -1.60
CA SER A 333 -15.97 -2.15 -1.94
C SER A 333 -17.32 -1.56 -2.40
N THR A 334 -17.61 -0.29 -2.11
CA THR A 334 -18.94 0.32 -2.30
C THR A 334 -18.94 1.43 -3.35
N MET A 335 -18.16 1.27 -4.43
CA MET A 335 -18.05 2.31 -5.45
C MET A 335 -19.23 2.26 -6.43
N HIS A 336 -19.67 3.43 -6.90
CA HIS A 336 -20.72 3.55 -7.92
C HIS A 336 -20.17 3.95 -9.30
N SER A 337 -18.87 4.22 -9.39
CA SER A 337 -18.13 4.35 -10.64
C SER A 337 -16.66 3.97 -10.44
N MET A 338 -15.93 3.76 -11.54
CA MET A 338 -14.46 3.80 -11.48
C MET A 338 -13.97 5.22 -11.17
N SER A 339 -12.82 5.31 -10.50
CA SER A 339 -12.29 6.60 -10.04
C SER A 339 -11.70 7.45 -11.16
N PRO A 340 -11.86 8.79 -11.13
CA PRO A 340 -11.24 9.68 -12.12
C PRO A 340 -9.71 9.52 -12.21
N THR A 341 -9.04 9.27 -11.09
CA THR A 341 -7.60 8.99 -11.03
C THR A 341 -7.21 7.78 -11.89
N LEU A 342 -7.93 6.66 -11.76
CA LEU A 342 -7.74 5.49 -12.63
C LEU A 342 -8.03 5.84 -14.10
N LEU A 343 -9.15 6.53 -14.36
CA LEU A 343 -9.56 6.88 -15.72
C LEU A 343 -8.56 7.83 -16.41
N ARG A 344 -7.85 8.69 -15.67
CA ARG A 344 -6.74 9.50 -16.20
C ARG A 344 -5.53 8.62 -16.52
N ALA A 345 -5.18 7.70 -15.63
CA ALA A 345 -4.03 6.81 -15.82
C ALA A 345 -4.16 5.92 -17.07
N VAL A 346 -5.34 5.32 -17.29
CA VAL A 346 -5.55 4.46 -18.47
C VAL A 346 -5.59 5.26 -19.78
N ARG A 347 -6.08 6.51 -19.77
CA ARG A 347 -5.99 7.42 -20.92
C ARG A 347 -4.55 7.78 -21.25
N ARG A 348 -3.73 8.08 -20.23
CA ARG A 348 -2.28 8.30 -20.37
C ARG A 348 -1.57 7.08 -20.95
N ALA A 349 -2.03 5.87 -20.62
CA ALA A 349 -1.55 4.63 -21.23
C ALA A 349 -2.02 4.40 -22.69
N GLY A 350 -2.91 5.25 -23.19
CA GLY A 350 -3.33 5.28 -24.60
C GLY A 350 -4.75 4.82 -24.88
N LEU A 351 -5.59 4.61 -23.85
CA LEU A 351 -7.01 4.30 -24.07
C LEU A 351 -7.77 5.56 -24.51
N ASP A 352 -8.58 5.40 -25.56
CA ASP A 352 -9.52 6.42 -26.00
C ASP A 352 -10.81 6.42 -25.17
N ASP A 353 -11.66 7.42 -25.40
CA ASP A 353 -12.91 7.56 -24.64
C ASP A 353 -13.87 6.39 -24.86
N GLU A 354 -13.88 5.77 -26.05
CA GLU A 354 -14.70 4.59 -26.33
C GLU A 354 -14.25 3.39 -25.46
N ALA A 355 -12.94 3.18 -25.33
CA ALA A 355 -12.39 2.14 -24.46
C ALA A 355 -12.65 2.42 -22.98
N VAL A 356 -12.60 3.68 -22.55
CA VAL A 356 -12.93 4.07 -21.17
C VAL A 356 -14.42 3.85 -20.86
N ILE A 357 -15.32 4.15 -21.80
CA ILE A 357 -16.76 3.85 -21.67
C ILE A 357 -16.96 2.34 -21.58
N LYS A 358 -16.28 1.56 -22.44
CA LYS A 358 -16.36 0.10 -22.42
C LYS A 358 -15.85 -0.48 -21.10
N LEU A 359 -14.73 0.02 -20.58
CA LEU A 359 -14.15 -0.40 -19.30
C LEU A 359 -15.16 -0.26 -18.15
N GLN A 360 -15.80 0.91 -18.04
CA GLN A 360 -16.81 1.16 -17.00
C GLN A 360 -18.07 0.31 -17.21
N ALA A 361 -18.50 0.09 -18.46
CA ALA A 361 -19.64 -0.77 -18.77
C ALA A 361 -19.38 -2.23 -18.36
N VAL A 362 -18.16 -2.74 -18.60
CA VAL A 362 -17.75 -4.08 -18.17
C VAL A 362 -17.68 -4.17 -16.65
N TRP A 363 -17.15 -3.14 -15.99
CA TRP A 363 -17.06 -3.07 -14.53
C TRP A 363 -18.42 -3.14 -13.84
N ALA A 364 -19.42 -2.44 -14.39
CA ALA A 364 -20.77 -2.36 -13.82
C ALA A 364 -21.61 -3.64 -14.01
N THR A 365 -21.10 -4.67 -14.66
CA THR A 365 -21.80 -5.95 -14.81
C THR A 365 -21.73 -6.78 -13.52
N ASP A 366 -22.61 -7.77 -13.37
CA ASP A 366 -22.52 -8.77 -12.29
C ASP A 366 -21.56 -9.93 -12.60
N ALA A 367 -20.84 -9.87 -13.73
CA ALA A 367 -19.91 -10.92 -14.14
C ALA A 367 -18.80 -11.09 -13.10
N THR A 368 -18.21 -12.29 -13.04
CA THR A 368 -17.04 -12.53 -12.19
C THR A 368 -15.87 -11.66 -12.63
N MET A 369 -14.95 -11.38 -11.71
CA MET A 369 -13.75 -10.60 -12.02
C MET A 369 -12.98 -11.15 -13.24
N ARG A 370 -12.87 -12.48 -13.33
CA ARG A 370 -12.18 -13.14 -14.43
C ARG A 370 -12.89 -12.87 -15.76
N GLU A 371 -14.21 -12.99 -15.80
CA GLU A 371 -15.00 -12.73 -17.00
C GLU A 371 -14.91 -11.27 -17.43
N ARG A 372 -14.96 -10.32 -16.48
CA ARG A 372 -14.75 -8.87 -16.77
C ARG A 372 -13.38 -8.60 -17.40
N GLN A 373 -12.33 -9.18 -16.83
CA GLN A 373 -10.97 -9.06 -17.36
C GLN A 373 -10.87 -9.66 -18.76
N GLU A 374 -11.37 -10.89 -18.97
CA GLU A 374 -11.35 -11.57 -20.26
C GLU A 374 -12.12 -10.77 -21.32
N GLU A 375 -13.30 -10.22 -20.98
CA GLU A 375 -14.09 -9.39 -21.88
C GLU A 375 -13.34 -8.10 -22.29
N PHE A 376 -12.80 -7.36 -21.31
CA PHE A 376 -12.12 -6.11 -21.61
C PHE A 376 -10.82 -6.32 -22.39
N ILE A 377 -10.05 -7.37 -22.04
CA ILE A 377 -8.86 -7.78 -22.81
C ILE A 377 -9.24 -8.18 -24.24
N GLY A 378 -10.34 -8.94 -24.40
CA GLY A 378 -10.87 -9.30 -25.72
C GLY A 378 -11.23 -8.08 -26.55
N TYR A 379 -11.90 -7.09 -25.94
CA TYR A 379 -12.24 -5.82 -26.57
C TYR A 379 -11.00 -5.04 -27.04
N LEU A 380 -9.96 -4.91 -26.20
CA LEU A 380 -8.73 -4.22 -26.56
C LEU A 380 -8.02 -4.91 -27.73
N ARG A 381 -7.89 -6.24 -27.68
CA ARG A 381 -7.26 -7.02 -28.76
C ARG A 381 -8.01 -6.91 -30.08
N ALA A 382 -9.34 -6.84 -30.05
CA ALA A 382 -10.16 -6.64 -31.25
C ALA A 382 -9.96 -5.25 -31.90
N ARG A 383 -9.34 -4.30 -31.18
CA ARG A 383 -8.99 -2.95 -31.65
C ARG A 383 -7.48 -2.79 -31.89
N ASP A 384 -6.75 -3.91 -32.03
CA ASP A 384 -5.28 -3.93 -32.18
C ASP A 384 -4.52 -3.18 -31.07
N PHE A 385 -5.13 -3.05 -29.88
CA PHE A 385 -4.49 -2.49 -28.71
C PHE A 385 -3.85 -3.60 -27.89
N ASP A 386 -2.54 -3.50 -27.64
CA ASP A 386 -1.81 -4.43 -26.78
C ASP A 386 -2.14 -4.16 -25.29
N PRO A 387 -2.85 -5.08 -24.60
CA PRO A 387 -3.19 -4.90 -23.18
C PRO A 387 -1.97 -4.77 -22.27
N ALA A 388 -0.79 -5.27 -22.67
CA ALA A 388 0.43 -5.14 -21.89
C ALA A 388 0.82 -3.68 -21.65
N ARG A 389 0.39 -2.76 -22.52
CA ARG A 389 0.58 -1.30 -22.35
C ARG A 389 -0.13 -0.73 -21.13
N LEU A 390 -1.18 -1.39 -20.64
CA LEU A 390 -1.87 -1.02 -19.40
C LEU A 390 -1.12 -1.51 -18.16
N GLY A 391 -0.09 -2.35 -18.30
CA GLY A 391 0.63 -2.91 -17.16
C GLY A 391 -0.31 -3.55 -16.14
N SER A 392 -0.10 -3.24 -14.86
CA SER A 392 -0.97 -3.70 -13.78
C SER A 392 -2.36 -3.05 -13.76
N PHE A 393 -2.59 -1.93 -14.45
CA PHE A 393 -3.85 -1.19 -14.38
C PHE A 393 -5.06 -2.01 -14.83
N ALA A 394 -4.91 -2.84 -15.86
CA ALA A 394 -6.01 -3.70 -16.33
C ALA A 394 -6.48 -4.70 -15.26
N HIS A 395 -5.59 -5.15 -14.40
CA HIS A 395 -5.91 -6.05 -13.29
C HIS A 395 -6.38 -5.30 -12.04
N LEU A 396 -5.75 -4.15 -11.72
CA LEU A 396 -6.09 -3.35 -10.56
C LEU A 396 -7.47 -2.69 -10.68
N ALA A 397 -7.86 -2.26 -11.88
CA ALA A 397 -9.14 -1.59 -12.16
C ALA A 397 -10.38 -2.38 -11.72
N PHE A 398 -10.33 -3.71 -11.70
CA PHE A 398 -11.45 -4.56 -11.28
C PHE A 398 -11.29 -5.13 -9.86
N ASN A 399 -10.07 -5.08 -9.30
CA ASN A 399 -9.77 -5.58 -7.95
C ASN A 399 -9.97 -4.51 -6.87
N MET A 400 -9.70 -3.25 -7.21
CA MET A 400 -9.74 -2.13 -6.27
C MET A 400 -11.07 -1.37 -6.32
N HIS A 401 -12.00 -1.78 -7.19
CA HIS A 401 -13.27 -1.07 -7.40
C HIS A 401 -14.45 -2.03 -7.25
N GLY A 402 -14.94 -2.23 -6.03
CA GLY A 402 -16.20 -2.94 -5.76
C GLY A 402 -17.43 -2.07 -6.02
N HIS A 403 -18.61 -2.67 -6.06
CA HIS A 403 -19.89 -1.98 -6.27
C HIS A 403 -21.01 -2.56 -5.38
N VAL A 404 -20.63 -2.97 -4.17
CA VAL A 404 -21.53 -3.44 -3.11
C VAL A 404 -22.39 -2.28 -2.60
N ASP A 405 -23.62 -2.55 -2.20
CA ASP A 405 -24.49 -1.55 -1.57
C ASP A 405 -23.90 -1.10 -0.22
N PRO A 406 -23.67 0.21 0.02
CA PRO A 406 -23.22 0.74 1.31
C PRO A 406 -24.04 0.26 2.51
N GLY A 407 -25.34 -0.01 2.32
CA GLY A 407 -26.24 -0.49 3.37
C GLY A 407 -25.85 -1.86 3.93
N GLU A 408 -25.13 -2.71 3.18
CA GLU A 408 -24.71 -4.03 3.64
C GLU A 408 -23.77 -3.97 4.85
N TRP A 409 -23.06 -2.86 5.06
CA TRP A 409 -22.22 -2.69 6.25
C TRP A 409 -23.03 -2.72 7.55
N ALA A 410 -24.32 -2.37 7.52
CA ALA A 410 -25.20 -2.45 8.67
C ALA A 410 -25.36 -3.89 9.19
N ASP A 411 -25.25 -4.91 8.32
CA ASP A 411 -25.44 -6.32 8.67
C ASP A 411 -24.38 -6.85 9.65
N ILE A 412 -23.21 -6.22 9.68
CA ILE A 412 -22.10 -6.61 10.56
C ILE A 412 -21.58 -5.47 11.43
N MET A 413 -22.32 -4.37 11.55
CA MET A 413 -21.87 -3.15 12.25
C MET A 413 -21.27 -3.41 13.65
N PRO A 414 -21.84 -4.28 14.51
CA PRO A 414 -21.24 -4.58 15.82
C PRO A 414 -19.86 -5.26 15.76
N GLN A 415 -19.51 -5.86 14.62
CA GLN A 415 -18.23 -6.53 14.38
C GLN A 415 -17.22 -5.62 13.67
N ILE A 416 -17.62 -4.43 13.20
CA ILE A 416 -16.69 -3.49 12.57
C ILE A 416 -15.90 -2.76 13.66
N MET A 417 -14.59 -3.01 13.69
CA MET A 417 -13.70 -2.46 14.74
C MET A 417 -12.91 -1.24 14.26
N HIS A 418 -12.71 -1.12 12.95
CA HIS A 418 -11.95 -0.06 12.29
C HIS A 418 -12.48 0.16 10.88
N VAL A 419 -12.24 1.31 10.29
CA VAL A 419 -12.66 1.62 8.92
C VAL A 419 -11.49 2.18 8.13
N HIS A 420 -11.20 1.57 7.00
CA HIS A 420 -10.44 2.17 5.93
C HIS A 420 -11.41 2.98 5.06
N ALA A 421 -11.44 4.29 5.30
CA ALA A 421 -12.15 5.25 4.49
C ALA A 421 -11.40 5.46 3.16
N LYS A 422 -11.38 4.41 2.33
CA LYS A 422 -10.68 4.38 1.06
C LYS A 422 -11.28 5.37 0.08
N PHE A 423 -10.43 6.04 -0.68
CA PHE A 423 -10.84 6.99 -1.71
C PHE A 423 -9.72 7.20 -2.73
N TYR A 424 -10.07 7.77 -3.88
CA TYR A 424 -9.15 7.91 -5.01
C TYR A 424 -8.98 9.35 -5.49
N ASP A 425 -9.99 10.20 -5.30
CA ASP A 425 -9.95 11.60 -5.72
C ASP A 425 -10.87 12.46 -4.84
N ILE A 426 -10.61 13.77 -4.77
CA ILE A 426 -11.55 14.75 -4.22
C ILE A 426 -11.64 15.90 -5.21
N ASP A 427 -12.84 16.10 -5.75
CA ASP A 427 -13.08 17.12 -6.77
C ASP A 427 -13.01 18.55 -6.22
N ASP A 428 -13.11 19.54 -7.12
CA ASP A 428 -13.09 20.96 -6.75
C ASP A 428 -14.27 21.38 -5.86
N GLY A 429 -15.36 20.60 -5.84
CA GLY A 429 -16.50 20.78 -4.97
C GLY A 429 -16.32 20.19 -3.56
N GLY A 430 -15.22 19.47 -3.33
CA GLY A 430 -14.93 18.79 -2.07
C GLY A 430 -15.65 17.45 -1.92
N SER A 431 -16.09 16.84 -3.02
CA SER A 431 -16.76 15.52 -3.03
C SER A 431 -15.81 14.43 -3.52
N GLU A 432 -16.01 13.20 -3.03
CA GLU A 432 -15.46 12.00 -3.63
C GLU A 432 -16.41 11.55 -4.76
N PRO A 433 -15.95 11.45 -6.02
CA PRO A 433 -16.83 11.29 -7.18
C PRO A 433 -17.30 9.85 -7.46
N SER A 434 -16.78 8.86 -6.74
CA SER A 434 -16.97 7.43 -7.00
C SER A 434 -17.50 6.64 -5.81
N ILE A 435 -17.46 7.20 -4.60
CA ILE A 435 -17.91 6.61 -3.34
C ILE A 435 -18.85 7.60 -2.64
N ASP A 436 -20.04 7.14 -2.29
CA ASP A 436 -21.04 7.96 -1.58
C ASP A 436 -20.72 8.06 -0.08
N TYR A 437 -19.78 8.95 0.25
CA TYR A 437 -19.40 9.24 1.63
C TYR A 437 -20.57 9.74 2.50
N PRO A 438 -21.46 10.63 2.05
CA PRO A 438 -22.66 10.98 2.80
C PRO A 438 -23.50 9.77 3.22
N GLU A 439 -23.74 8.81 2.31
CA GLU A 439 -24.50 7.61 2.63
C GLU A 439 -23.76 6.69 3.60
N LEU A 440 -22.46 6.46 3.40
CA LEU A 440 -21.64 5.67 4.33
C LEU A 440 -21.63 6.28 5.73
N VAL A 441 -21.53 7.61 5.84
CA VAL A 441 -21.61 8.31 7.13
C VAL A 441 -22.96 8.05 7.78
N ARG A 442 -24.05 8.15 7.04
CA ARG A 442 -25.40 7.85 7.54
C ARG A 442 -25.49 6.42 8.08
N VAL A 443 -25.08 5.43 7.29
CA VAL A 443 -25.13 3.99 7.65
C VAL A 443 -24.35 3.72 8.95
N PHE A 444 -23.13 4.26 9.09
CA PHE A 444 -22.30 4.00 10.26
C PHE A 444 -22.75 4.76 11.51
N VAL A 445 -23.28 5.98 11.35
CA VAL A 445 -23.83 6.75 12.48
C VAL A 445 -25.08 6.06 13.02
N GLU A 446 -26.03 5.70 12.15
CA GLU A 446 -27.25 4.96 12.52
C GLU A 446 -26.94 3.58 13.09
N GLY A 447 -25.92 2.91 12.54
CA GLY A 447 -25.41 1.63 13.04
C GLY A 447 -24.69 1.71 14.39
N GLY A 448 -24.42 2.91 14.91
CA GLY A 448 -23.82 3.10 16.22
C GLY A 448 -22.29 2.95 16.26
N TYR A 449 -21.59 3.04 15.13
CA TYR A 449 -20.13 2.98 15.07
C TYR A 449 -19.48 4.17 15.80
N ARG A 450 -18.44 3.92 16.60
CA ARG A 450 -17.72 4.94 17.41
C ARG A 450 -16.19 4.84 17.32
N GLY A 451 -15.65 4.05 16.40
CA GLY A 451 -14.20 3.83 16.26
C GLY A 451 -13.50 4.90 15.40
N TYR A 452 -12.47 4.50 14.67
CA TYR A 452 -11.73 5.36 13.74
C TYR A 452 -12.10 5.09 12.28
N TRP A 453 -12.32 6.16 11.53
CA TRP A 453 -12.25 6.17 10.07
C TRP A 453 -10.86 6.67 9.66
N SER A 454 -9.99 5.74 9.29
CA SER A 454 -8.68 6.04 8.70
C SER A 454 -8.85 6.34 7.22
N SER A 455 -8.58 7.58 6.82
CA SER A 455 -8.42 7.92 5.41
C SER A 455 -7.30 7.11 4.79
N GLU A 456 -7.61 6.44 3.68
CA GLU A 456 -6.67 5.62 2.93
C GLU A 456 -6.74 6.00 1.45
N TRP A 457 -5.79 6.83 1.00
CA TRP A 457 -5.74 7.25 -0.40
C TRP A 457 -5.08 6.19 -1.27
N GLU A 458 -5.87 5.45 -2.03
CA GLU A 458 -5.38 4.43 -2.97
C GLU A 458 -5.06 4.99 -4.36
N GLY A 459 -5.29 6.29 -4.59
CA GLY A 459 -4.95 6.93 -5.85
C GLY A 459 -3.46 6.86 -6.21
N HIS A 460 -2.55 6.63 -5.25
CA HIS A 460 -1.11 6.44 -5.50
C HIS A 460 -0.82 5.22 -6.39
N ALA A 461 -1.76 4.27 -6.51
CA ALA A 461 -1.63 3.16 -7.44
C ALA A 461 -1.73 3.60 -8.91
N PHE A 462 -2.34 4.77 -9.18
CA PHE A 462 -2.68 5.26 -10.53
C PHE A 462 -2.09 6.64 -10.86
N ALA A 463 -1.86 7.48 -9.86
CA ALA A 463 -1.24 8.79 -9.98
C ALA A 463 0.29 8.68 -10.05
N GLU A 464 0.92 9.55 -10.82
CA GLU A 464 2.39 9.67 -10.82
C GLU A 464 2.87 10.43 -9.58
N LEU A 465 4.09 10.16 -9.13
CA LEU A 465 4.70 10.85 -7.98
C LEU A 465 4.71 12.37 -8.24
N GLY A 466 4.13 13.15 -7.34
CA GLY A 466 4.01 14.60 -7.47
C GLY A 466 2.86 15.10 -8.34
N GLU A 467 2.03 14.21 -8.91
CA GLU A 467 0.80 14.60 -9.63
C GLU A 467 -0.20 15.28 -8.68
N VAL A 468 -0.26 14.83 -7.42
CA VAL A 468 -1.10 15.37 -6.35
C VAL A 468 -0.32 15.38 -5.02
N ASP A 469 -0.79 16.17 -4.05
CA ASP A 469 -0.38 16.03 -2.64
C ASP A 469 -1.40 15.10 -1.94
N PRO A 470 -1.04 13.85 -1.61
CA PRO A 470 -1.98 12.90 -1.04
C PRO A 470 -2.45 13.30 0.36
N LEU A 471 -1.63 13.97 1.15
CA LEU A 471 -2.02 14.42 2.48
C LEU A 471 -3.01 15.58 2.40
N LEU A 472 -2.87 16.44 1.39
CA LEU A 472 -3.90 17.44 1.09
C LEU A 472 -5.22 16.79 0.69
N LEU A 473 -5.20 15.73 -0.13
CA LEU A 473 -6.41 14.97 -0.48
C LEU A 473 -7.06 14.32 0.74
N VAL A 474 -6.26 13.69 1.62
CA VAL A 474 -6.73 13.16 2.91
C VAL A 474 -7.40 14.27 3.73
N ARG A 475 -6.80 15.45 3.79
CA ARG A 475 -7.39 16.56 4.52
C ARG A 475 -8.73 17.02 3.93
N LYS A 476 -8.83 17.11 2.59
CA LYS A 476 -10.11 17.42 1.93
C LYS A 476 -11.17 16.35 2.22
N GLN A 477 -10.80 15.08 2.24
CA GLN A 477 -11.70 13.99 2.60
C GLN A 477 -12.18 14.08 4.06
N HIS A 478 -11.30 14.45 5.01
CA HIS A 478 -11.72 14.74 6.39
C HIS A 478 -12.78 15.84 6.44
N ASP A 479 -12.62 16.90 5.64
CA ASP A 479 -13.58 17.99 5.56
C ASP A 479 -14.93 17.52 4.97
N LEU A 480 -14.91 16.65 3.94
CA LEU A 480 -16.11 15.98 3.40
C LEU A 480 -16.82 15.14 4.47
N ILE A 481 -16.10 14.26 5.17
CA ILE A 481 -16.67 13.37 6.19
C ILE A 481 -17.28 14.20 7.34
N ARG A 482 -16.59 15.22 7.83
CA ARG A 482 -17.12 16.13 8.88
C ARG A 482 -18.38 16.85 8.42
N LYS A 483 -18.40 17.34 7.18
CA LYS A 483 -19.60 17.98 6.61
C LYS A 483 -20.77 17.00 6.59
N SER A 484 -20.54 15.76 6.15
CA SER A 484 -21.56 14.70 6.14
C SER A 484 -22.08 14.40 7.54
N MET A 485 -21.19 14.23 8.54
CA MET A 485 -21.58 13.97 9.93
C MET A 485 -22.47 15.09 10.49
N ARG A 486 -22.10 16.35 10.22
CA ARG A 486 -22.81 17.54 10.72
C ARG A 486 -24.11 17.85 9.97
N SER A 487 -24.29 17.28 8.78
CA SER A 487 -25.56 17.39 8.04
C SER A 487 -26.61 16.37 8.48
N LEU A 488 -26.23 15.35 9.26
CA LEU A 488 -27.19 14.41 9.80
C LEU A 488 -28.08 15.09 10.85
N PRO A 489 -29.38 14.77 10.90
CA PRO A 489 -30.24 15.26 11.96
C PRO A 489 -29.71 14.80 13.32
N THR A 490 -29.55 15.72 14.27
CA THR A 490 -29.24 15.35 15.65
C THR A 490 -30.38 14.48 16.17
N SER A 491 -30.09 13.23 16.55
CA SER A 491 -31.10 12.36 17.17
C SER A 491 -31.57 13.02 18.46
N ALA A 492 -32.87 13.33 18.54
CA ALA A 492 -33.51 14.02 19.66
C ALA A 492 -33.65 13.15 20.90
#